data_AF-D3XCE3-F1
#
_entry.id   AF-D3XCE3-F1
#
_cell.length_a   1.000
_cell.length_b   1.000
_cell.length_c   1.000
_cell.angle_alpha   90.00
_cell.angle_beta   90.00
_cell.angle_gamma   90.00
#
_symmetry.space_group_name_H-M   'P 1'
#
loop_
_entity.id
_entity.type
_entity.pdbx_description
1 polymer ?
#
loop_
_entity_poly.entity_id
_entity_poly.type
_entity_poly.pdbx_seq_one_letter_code
_entity_poly.pdbx_strand_id
1 'polypeptide(L)'
;MPKGLIVKALSGYYYVKEEGKQGGETVQCRARGIFKKKGVSPLVGDCVVYSFTENGEGVVDEIDPRASELIRPPIANVSLAALVFSMTEPELNMHLLDKFLVHIEHAEVEAVILLTKWDLLDRLPEEESARMRCRMEELIALYQRIGYEVIVTSAKGGFGYQGVADRLADQISVFAGQSGVGKSSLLNAMLPGVSLETNQISQRLGRGKHTTR
;
A
#
# COMPACT_ATOMS: atom_id res chain seq x y z
N MET A 1 27.79 6.39 11.18
CA MET A 1 26.45 6.98 11.41
C MET A 1 25.42 5.88 11.15
N PRO A 2 24.42 5.69 12.02
CA PRO A 2 23.39 4.66 11.81
C PRO A 2 22.61 4.90 10.52
N LYS A 3 22.19 3.79 9.89
CA LYS A 3 21.26 3.77 8.76
C LYS A 3 19.89 3.30 9.22
N GLY A 4 18.85 3.76 8.53
CA GLY A 4 17.50 3.28 8.78
C GLY A 4 16.51 3.70 7.72
N LEU A 5 15.28 3.23 7.89
CA LEU A 5 14.15 3.46 6.98
C LEU A 5 13.18 4.45 7.61
N ILE A 6 12.77 5.48 6.87
CA ILE A 6 11.66 6.35 7.32
C ILE A 6 10.35 5.57 7.21
N VAL A 7 9.75 5.22 8.34
CA VAL A 7 8.48 4.46 8.38
C VAL A 7 7.26 5.35 8.62
N LYS A 8 7.47 6.60 9.03
CA LYS A 8 6.39 7.57 9.28
C LYS A 8 6.91 8.99 9.13
N ALA A 9 6.11 9.87 8.54
CA ALA A 9 6.41 11.29 8.40
C ALA A 9 5.21 12.13 8.88
N LEU A 10 5.43 13.01 9.85
CA LEU A 10 4.39 13.88 10.41
C LEU A 10 4.94 15.27 10.72
N SER A 11 4.35 16.30 10.13
CA SER A 11 4.63 17.71 10.47
C SER A 11 6.12 18.08 10.46
N GLY A 12 6.90 17.50 9.55
CA GLY A 12 8.35 17.72 9.42
C GLY A 12 9.22 16.90 10.37
N TYR A 13 8.62 15.96 11.12
CA TYR A 13 9.31 14.90 11.84
C TYR A 13 9.27 13.61 11.02
N TYR A 14 10.37 12.88 11.05
CA TYR A 14 10.59 11.62 10.35
C TYR A 14 10.94 10.55 11.36
N TYR A 15 10.17 9.47 11.43
CA TYR A 15 10.42 8.39 12.37
C TYR A 15 11.22 7.31 11.64
N VAL A 16 12.46 7.13 12.04
CA VAL A 16 13.42 6.24 11.40
C VAL A 16 13.48 4.94 12.18
N LYS A 17 13.22 3.82 11.50
CA LYS A 17 13.47 2.48 12.02
C LYS A 17 14.90 2.09 11.67
N GLU A 18 15.73 1.87 12.67
CA GLU A 18 17.14 1.51 12.50
C GLU A 18 17.27 0.14 11.79
N GLU A 19 18.21 0.07 10.84
CA GLU A 19 18.49 -1.16 10.10
C GLU A 19 19.10 -2.23 11.02
N GLY A 20 18.76 -3.51 10.80
CA GLY A 20 19.31 -4.64 11.57
C GLY A 20 18.72 -4.85 12.97
N LYS A 21 17.86 -3.97 13.48
CA LYS A 21 17.12 -4.18 14.73
C LYS A 21 15.69 -4.66 14.46
N GLN A 22 15.43 -5.94 14.74
CA GLN A 22 14.06 -6.47 14.76
C GLN A 22 13.32 -5.94 16.00
N GLY A 23 12.13 -5.35 15.81
CA GLY A 23 11.29 -4.86 16.90
C GLY A 23 11.75 -3.56 17.59
N GLY A 24 12.71 -2.82 17.02
CA GLY A 24 13.21 -1.58 17.61
C GLY A 24 12.21 -0.42 17.59
N GLU A 25 12.23 0.42 18.64
CA GLU A 25 11.55 1.70 18.67
C GLU A 25 12.08 2.62 17.55
N THR A 26 11.20 3.43 16.97
CA THR A 26 11.61 4.41 15.96
C THR A 26 12.30 5.60 16.60
N VAL A 27 13.37 6.08 15.98
CA VAL A 27 14.01 7.34 16.36
C VAL A 27 13.28 8.50 15.70
N GLN A 28 12.84 9.48 16.48
CA GLN A 28 12.27 10.72 15.95
C GLN A 28 13.38 11.61 15.41
N CYS A 29 13.36 11.88 14.11
CA CYS A 29 14.36 12.65 13.41
C CYS A 29 13.80 13.94 12.79
N ARG A 30 14.66 14.94 12.61
CA ARG A 30 14.41 16.10 11.74
C ARG A 30 15.39 16.11 10.58
N ALA A 31 14.95 16.62 9.43
CA ALA A 31 15.83 16.76 8.28
C ALA A 31 16.74 18.00 8.40
N ARG A 32 18.01 17.87 8.02
CA ARG A 32 18.89 19.05 7.90
C ARG A 32 18.31 20.10 6.95
N GLY A 33 18.51 21.37 7.29
CA GLY A 33 18.05 22.50 6.46
C GLY A 33 18.62 22.52 5.04
N ILE A 34 19.71 21.79 4.77
CA ILE A 34 20.30 21.65 3.44
C ILE A 34 19.34 20.99 2.44
N PHE A 35 18.47 20.08 2.89
CA PHE A 35 17.49 19.43 2.02
C PHE A 35 16.50 20.43 1.44
N LYS A 36 16.01 21.39 2.25
CA LYS A 36 15.15 22.48 1.78
C LYS A 36 15.83 23.33 0.71
N LYS A 37 17.13 23.60 0.86
CA LYS A 37 17.91 24.37 -0.15
C LYS A 37 18.09 23.60 -1.45
N LYS A 38 18.18 22.27 -1.38
CA LYS A 38 18.29 21.37 -2.54
C LYS A 38 16.94 21.03 -3.18
N GLY A 39 15.82 21.47 -2.61
CA GLY A 39 14.47 21.11 -3.07
C GLY A 39 14.10 19.64 -2.82
N VAL A 40 14.85 18.93 -1.97
CA VAL A 40 14.59 17.53 -1.64
C VAL A 40 13.87 17.47 -0.29
N SER A 41 12.80 16.70 -0.19
CA SER A 41 12.14 16.39 1.08
C SER A 41 12.23 14.90 1.36
N PRO A 42 12.66 14.48 2.56
CA PRO A 42 12.55 13.07 2.93
C PRO A 42 11.10 12.61 2.89
N LEU A 43 10.90 11.37 2.46
CA LEU A 43 9.62 10.69 2.30
C LEU A 43 9.58 9.42 3.14
N VAL A 44 8.37 8.90 3.38
CA VAL A 44 8.22 7.53 3.88
C VAL A 44 8.81 6.57 2.84
N GLY A 45 9.55 5.57 3.31
CA GLY A 45 10.27 4.62 2.46
C GLY A 45 11.70 5.04 2.10
N ASP A 46 12.13 6.28 2.40
CA ASP A 46 13.52 6.67 2.19
C ASP A 46 14.46 5.90 3.15
N CYS A 47 15.54 5.36 2.59
CA CYS A 47 16.70 4.89 3.35
C CYS A 47 17.59 6.10 3.67
N VAL A 48 17.92 6.29 4.94
CA VAL A 48 18.60 7.49 5.42
C VAL A 48 19.76 7.17 6.34
N VAL A 49 20.77 8.03 6.30
CA VAL A 49 21.82 8.11 7.31
C VAL A 49 21.43 9.22 8.29
N TYR A 50 21.51 8.94 9.58
CA TYR A 50 21.18 9.91 10.62
C TYR A 50 22.21 9.92 11.74
N SER A 51 22.22 11.00 12.51
CA SER A 51 23.05 11.18 13.71
C SER A 51 22.18 11.52 14.92
N PHE A 52 22.61 11.10 16.11
CA PHE A 52 21.92 11.43 17.34
C PHE A 52 22.34 12.82 17.82
N THR A 53 21.38 13.56 18.33
CA THR A 53 21.59 14.80 19.08
C THR A 53 21.81 14.48 20.56
N GLU A 54 22.32 15.47 21.31
CA GLU A 54 22.52 15.35 22.77
C GLU A 54 21.22 15.03 23.53
N ASN A 55 20.06 15.37 22.95
CA ASN A 55 18.75 15.16 23.54
C ASN A 55 18.11 13.80 23.17
N GLY A 56 18.82 12.93 22.44
CA GLY A 56 18.31 11.62 22.01
C GLY A 56 17.44 11.65 20.75
N GLU A 57 17.10 12.82 20.21
CA GLU A 57 16.47 12.95 18.88
C GLU A 57 17.51 12.72 17.77
N GLY A 58 17.06 12.37 16.57
CA GLY A 58 17.91 12.20 15.40
C GLY A 58 17.90 13.39 14.44
N VAL A 59 18.94 13.50 13.63
CA VAL A 59 19.00 14.39 12.48
C VAL A 59 19.30 13.57 11.24
N VAL A 60 18.43 13.62 10.24
CA VAL A 60 18.69 13.02 8.93
C VAL A 60 19.78 13.83 8.26
N ASP A 61 20.91 13.17 7.99
CA ASP A 61 22.11 13.75 7.40
C ASP A 61 22.11 13.53 5.88
N GLU A 62 21.75 12.33 5.45
CA GLU A 62 21.76 11.91 4.05
C GLU A 62 20.53 11.05 3.72
N ILE A 63 20.10 11.09 2.46
CA ILE A 63 19.05 10.25 1.90
C ILE A 63 19.70 9.46 0.77
N ASP A 64 19.64 8.13 0.84
CA ASP A 64 20.16 7.25 -0.20
C ASP A 64 19.34 7.42 -1.49
N PRO A 65 19.91 7.18 -2.69
CA PRO A 65 19.17 7.28 -3.94
C PRO A 65 17.89 6.45 -3.95
N ARG A 66 16.79 7.03 -4.44
CA ARG A 66 15.50 6.34 -4.53
C ARG A 66 15.50 5.39 -5.73
N ALA A 67 15.06 4.15 -5.50
CA ALA A 67 14.77 3.20 -6.57
C ALA A 67 13.45 3.51 -7.28
N SER A 68 12.47 4.06 -6.54
CA SER A 68 11.17 4.48 -7.07
C SER A 68 10.59 5.60 -6.22
N GLU A 69 9.64 6.36 -6.78
CA GLU A 69 8.90 7.40 -6.05
C GLU A 69 7.47 7.50 -6.58
N LEU A 70 6.50 7.26 -5.70
CA LEU A 70 5.10 7.52 -5.98
C LEU A 70 4.77 8.97 -5.63
N ILE A 71 3.96 9.63 -6.46
CA ILE A 71 3.54 11.02 -6.22
C ILE A 71 2.39 11.09 -5.20
N ARG A 72 1.49 10.09 -5.20
CA ARG A 72 0.29 10.11 -4.36
C ARG A 72 -0.13 8.70 -3.89
N PRO A 73 -0.02 8.40 -2.57
CA PRO A 73 0.70 9.17 -1.57
C PRO A 73 2.20 9.27 -1.88
N PRO A 74 2.91 10.30 -1.42
CA PRO A 74 4.34 10.45 -1.64
C PRO A 74 5.13 9.42 -0.82
N ILE A 75 5.63 8.38 -1.49
CA ILE A 75 6.36 7.25 -0.88
C ILE A 75 7.52 6.88 -1.79
N ALA A 76 8.70 6.67 -1.22
CA ALA A 76 9.89 6.24 -1.92
C ALA A 76 10.13 4.73 -1.79
N ASN A 77 10.92 4.17 -2.71
CA ASN A 77 11.40 2.78 -2.68
C ASN A 77 10.29 1.73 -2.60
N VAL A 78 9.11 2.03 -3.17
CA VAL A 78 8.03 1.06 -3.33
C VAL A 78 8.43 0.05 -4.40
N SER A 79 8.39 -1.23 -4.05
CA SER A 79 8.70 -2.34 -4.97
C SER A 79 7.45 -2.91 -5.61
N LEU A 80 6.32 -2.90 -4.89
CA LEU A 80 5.07 -3.48 -5.35
C LEU A 80 3.86 -2.59 -5.05
N ALA A 81 2.96 -2.46 -6.03
CA ALA A 81 1.64 -1.90 -5.85
C ALA A 81 0.56 -3.00 -5.88
N ALA A 82 -0.07 -3.23 -4.73
CA ALA A 82 -1.25 -4.06 -4.59
C ALA A 82 -2.51 -3.25 -4.95
N LEU A 83 -3.02 -3.46 -6.17
CA LEU A 83 -4.22 -2.80 -6.69
C LEU A 83 -5.47 -3.58 -6.28
N VAL A 84 -6.14 -3.11 -5.24
CA VAL A 84 -7.28 -3.78 -4.62
C VAL A 84 -8.60 -3.28 -5.19
N PHE A 85 -9.35 -4.20 -5.80
CA PHE A 85 -10.68 -3.94 -6.33
C PHE A 85 -11.67 -5.01 -5.86
N SER A 86 -12.91 -4.62 -5.63
CA SER A 86 -13.97 -5.60 -5.33
C SER A 86 -14.58 -6.12 -6.62
N MET A 87 -14.90 -7.41 -6.63
CA MET A 87 -15.68 -8.01 -7.72
C MET A 87 -17.17 -7.72 -7.65
N THR A 88 -17.64 -7.20 -6.51
CA THR A 88 -19.07 -6.98 -6.23
C THR A 88 -19.32 -5.53 -5.88
N GLU A 89 -19.23 -5.15 -4.61
CA GLU A 89 -19.50 -3.79 -4.15
C GLU A 89 -18.25 -3.17 -3.51
N PRO A 90 -17.75 -2.01 -3.97
CA PRO A 90 -18.19 -1.29 -5.18
C PRO A 90 -17.87 -2.07 -6.46
N GLU A 91 -18.65 -1.83 -7.52
CA GLU A 91 -18.45 -2.51 -8.81
C GLU A 91 -17.04 -2.26 -9.36
N LEU A 92 -16.45 -3.31 -9.95
CA LEU A 92 -15.14 -3.26 -10.59
C LEU A 92 -15.16 -2.29 -11.77
N ASN A 93 -14.52 -1.14 -11.58
CA ASN A 93 -14.32 -0.15 -12.63
C ASN A 93 -12.99 -0.42 -13.36
N MET A 94 -13.07 -1.04 -14.55
CA MET A 94 -11.90 -1.37 -15.36
C MET A 94 -11.09 -0.14 -15.77
N HIS A 95 -11.75 0.95 -16.15
CA HIS A 95 -11.06 2.18 -16.54
C HIS A 95 -10.21 2.76 -15.39
N LEU A 96 -10.71 2.64 -14.15
CA LEU A 96 -9.94 3.06 -12.98
C LEU A 96 -8.76 2.11 -12.70
N LEU A 97 -8.94 0.80 -12.89
CA LEU A 97 -7.87 -0.18 -12.77
C LEU A 97 -6.76 0.11 -13.79
N ASP A 98 -7.11 0.25 -15.07
CA ASP A 98 -6.17 0.60 -16.14
C ASP A 98 -5.43 1.90 -15.84
N LYS A 99 -6.15 2.92 -15.34
CA LYS A 99 -5.52 4.18 -14.93
C LYS A 99 -4.50 3.99 -13.82
N PHE A 100 -4.77 3.15 -12.82
CA PHE A 100 -3.76 2.85 -11.80
C PHE A 100 -2.57 2.12 -12.39
N LEU A 101 -2.79 1.12 -13.24
CA LEU A 101 -1.71 0.38 -13.90
C LEU A 101 -0.79 1.32 -14.68
N VAL A 102 -1.35 2.24 -15.48
CA VAL A 102 -0.56 3.27 -16.21
C VAL A 102 0.31 4.10 -15.25
N HIS A 103 -0.24 4.51 -14.10
CA HIS A 103 0.53 5.30 -13.13
C HIS A 103 1.62 4.49 -12.42
N ILE A 104 1.37 3.21 -12.15
CA ILE A 104 2.32 2.32 -11.49
C ILE A 104 3.46 1.95 -12.43
N GLU A 105 3.16 1.63 -13.69
CA GLU A 105 4.15 1.39 -14.74
C GLU A 105 5.00 2.63 -15.02
N HIS A 106 4.40 3.82 -15.03
CA HIS A 106 5.16 5.07 -15.18
C HIS A 106 6.14 5.33 -14.02
N ALA A 107 5.84 4.81 -12.83
CA ALA A 107 6.71 4.89 -11.66
C ALA A 107 7.73 3.74 -11.60
N GLU A 108 7.76 2.85 -12.60
CA GLU A 108 8.62 1.66 -12.66
C GLU A 108 8.45 0.74 -11.43
N VAL A 109 7.23 0.67 -10.91
CA VAL A 109 6.85 -0.19 -9.77
C VAL A 109 6.08 -1.39 -10.29
N GLU A 110 6.32 -2.58 -9.74
CA GLU A 110 5.58 -3.78 -10.12
C GLU A 110 4.13 -3.71 -9.62
N ALA A 111 3.17 -4.30 -10.34
CA ALA A 111 1.76 -4.32 -9.95
C ALA A 111 1.24 -5.74 -9.73
N VAL A 112 0.46 -5.94 -8.66
CA VAL A 112 -0.39 -7.13 -8.47
C VAL A 112 -1.85 -6.70 -8.33
N ILE A 113 -2.74 -7.35 -9.07
CA ILE A 113 -4.18 -7.06 -9.04
C ILE A 113 -4.83 -7.97 -8.00
N LEU A 114 -5.41 -7.37 -6.97
CA LEU A 114 -6.11 -8.09 -5.90
C LEU A 114 -7.61 -7.91 -6.06
N LEU A 115 -8.29 -8.99 -6.45
CA LEU A 115 -9.74 -8.99 -6.61
C LEU A 115 -10.40 -9.58 -5.35
N THR A 116 -11.16 -8.76 -4.64
CA THR A 116 -11.71 -9.09 -3.31
C THR A 116 -13.20 -9.39 -3.34
N LYS A 117 -13.69 -9.94 -2.23
CA LYS A 117 -15.10 -10.22 -1.95
C LYS A 117 -15.70 -11.27 -2.88
N TRP A 118 -14.90 -12.26 -3.28
CA TRP A 118 -15.38 -13.42 -4.05
C TRP A 118 -16.58 -14.10 -3.37
N ASP A 119 -16.59 -14.16 -2.04
CA ASP A 119 -17.68 -14.75 -1.24
C ASP A 119 -19.04 -14.05 -1.39
N LEU A 120 -19.07 -12.80 -1.85
CA LEU A 120 -20.34 -12.10 -2.07
C LEU A 120 -21.04 -12.59 -3.34
N LEU A 121 -20.35 -13.25 -4.25
CA LEU A 121 -20.96 -13.89 -5.42
C LEU A 121 -21.89 -15.04 -5.00
N ASP A 122 -21.62 -15.71 -3.88
CA ASP A 122 -22.45 -16.79 -3.34
C ASP A 122 -23.82 -16.30 -2.82
N ARG A 123 -23.98 -14.98 -2.60
CA ARG A 123 -25.20 -14.39 -2.06
C ARG A 123 -26.19 -13.96 -3.14
N LEU A 124 -25.78 -13.98 -4.40
CA LEU A 124 -26.59 -13.59 -5.53
C LEU A 124 -27.49 -14.75 -5.98
N PRO A 125 -28.60 -14.47 -6.68
CA PRO A 125 -29.35 -15.50 -7.38
C PRO A 125 -28.44 -16.33 -8.29
N GLU A 126 -28.68 -17.64 -8.38
CA GLU A 126 -27.78 -18.61 -9.03
C GLU A 126 -27.36 -18.20 -10.45
N GLU A 127 -28.33 -17.77 -11.27
CA GLU A 127 -28.05 -17.30 -12.63
C GLU A 127 -27.18 -16.04 -12.68
N GLU A 128 -27.37 -15.12 -11.73
CA GLU A 128 -26.59 -13.88 -11.65
C GLU A 128 -25.17 -14.16 -11.15
N SER A 129 -25.04 -15.04 -10.15
CA SER A 129 -23.75 -15.53 -9.66
C SER A 129 -22.93 -16.18 -10.78
N ALA A 130 -23.56 -17.07 -11.56
CA ALA A 130 -22.92 -17.75 -12.68
C ALA A 130 -22.44 -16.76 -13.75
N ARG A 131 -23.28 -15.80 -14.15
CA ARG A 131 -22.90 -14.75 -15.11
C ARG A 131 -21.73 -13.90 -14.61
N MET A 132 -21.76 -13.50 -13.34
CA MET A 132 -20.71 -12.65 -12.80
C MET A 132 -19.39 -13.40 -12.64
N ARG A 133 -19.42 -14.67 -12.22
CA ARG A 133 -18.23 -15.54 -12.15
C ARG A 133 -17.57 -15.68 -13.53
N CYS A 134 -18.34 -15.98 -14.57
CA CYS A 134 -17.85 -16.04 -15.95
C CYS A 134 -17.15 -14.74 -16.38
N ARG A 135 -17.81 -13.58 -16.15
CA ARG A 135 -17.24 -12.26 -16.45
C ARG A 135 -15.93 -12.01 -15.68
N MET A 136 -15.85 -12.43 -14.42
CA MET A 136 -14.63 -12.26 -13.60
C MET A 136 -13.50 -13.18 -14.08
N GLU A 137 -13.79 -14.41 -14.48
CA GLU A 137 -12.80 -15.33 -15.05
C GLU A 137 -12.22 -14.81 -16.36
N GLU A 138 -13.07 -14.28 -17.26
CA GLU A 138 -12.62 -13.63 -18.49
C GLU A 138 -11.70 -12.44 -18.23
N LEU A 139 -12.03 -11.62 -17.21
CA LEU A 139 -11.23 -10.47 -16.82
C LEU A 139 -9.88 -10.89 -16.21
N ILE A 140 -9.88 -11.90 -15.34
CA ILE A 140 -8.64 -12.45 -14.78
C ILE A 140 -7.73 -12.94 -15.90
N ALA A 141 -8.28 -13.72 -16.85
CA ALA A 141 -7.53 -14.22 -17.99
C ALA A 141 -7.04 -13.09 -18.92
N LEU A 142 -7.79 -11.99 -19.05
CA LEU A 142 -7.35 -10.81 -19.80
C LEU A 142 -6.08 -10.20 -19.19
N TYR A 143 -6.09 -9.84 -17.91
CA TYR A 143 -4.93 -9.20 -17.28
C TYR A 143 -3.73 -10.14 -17.12
N GLN A 144 -3.96 -11.43 -16.89
CA GLN A 144 -2.90 -12.44 -16.90
C GLN A 144 -2.22 -12.56 -18.26
N ARG A 145 -2.98 -12.51 -19.37
CA ARG A 145 -2.40 -12.51 -20.74
C ARG A 145 -1.61 -11.24 -21.04
N ILE A 146 -1.97 -10.11 -20.44
CA ILE A 146 -1.20 -8.86 -20.56
C ILE A 146 0.14 -8.97 -19.80
N GLY A 147 0.20 -9.80 -18.76
CA GLY A 147 1.40 -10.06 -17.97
C GLY A 147 1.25 -9.72 -16.48
N TYR A 148 0.08 -9.29 -16.03
CA TYR A 148 -0.16 -8.97 -14.63
C TYR A 148 -0.50 -10.21 -13.81
N GLU A 149 0.06 -10.27 -12.61
CA GLU A 149 -0.39 -11.20 -11.59
C GLU A 149 -1.77 -10.78 -11.06
N VAL A 150 -2.68 -11.74 -10.96
CA VAL A 150 -4.05 -11.52 -10.45
C VAL A 150 -4.32 -12.53 -9.34
N ILE A 151 -4.59 -12.03 -8.13
CA ILE A 151 -4.91 -12.86 -6.97
C ILE A 151 -6.35 -12.58 -6.54
N VAL A 152 -7.15 -13.64 -6.48
CA VAL A 152 -8.53 -13.58 -5.98
C VAL A 152 -8.53 -13.84 -4.47
N THR A 153 -9.25 -13.01 -3.73
CA THR A 153 -9.35 -13.11 -2.27
C THR A 153 -10.79 -13.08 -1.78
N SER A 154 -11.03 -13.75 -0.67
CA SER A 154 -12.32 -13.77 0.02
C SER A 154 -12.11 -13.65 1.52
N ALA A 155 -12.92 -12.80 2.16
CA ALA A 155 -12.92 -12.68 3.61
C ALA A 155 -13.47 -13.95 4.27
N LYS A 156 -14.40 -14.63 3.61
CA LYS A 156 -14.91 -15.94 4.04
C LYS A 156 -13.79 -16.98 3.86
N GLY A 157 -13.35 -17.56 4.97
CA GLY A 157 -12.33 -18.61 5.00
C GLY A 157 -10.89 -18.15 4.72
N GLY A 158 -10.65 -16.84 4.55
CA GLY A 158 -9.29 -16.29 4.31
C GLY A 158 -8.66 -16.73 2.98
N PHE A 159 -9.48 -17.13 1.99
CA PHE A 159 -8.98 -17.59 0.70
C PHE A 159 -8.15 -16.51 0.00
N GLY A 160 -7.01 -16.93 -0.54
CA GLY A 160 -6.06 -16.06 -1.24
C GLY A 160 -5.15 -15.22 -0.33
N TYR A 161 -5.42 -15.14 0.98
CA TYR A 161 -4.64 -14.27 1.88
C TYR A 161 -3.19 -14.71 2.03
N GLN A 162 -2.93 -16.03 2.08
CA GLN A 162 -1.56 -16.53 2.13
C GLN A 162 -0.77 -16.15 0.87
N GLY A 163 -1.35 -16.32 -0.31
CA GLY A 163 -0.70 -15.92 -1.57
C GLY A 163 -0.39 -14.42 -1.62
N VAL A 164 -1.30 -13.58 -1.09
CA VAL A 164 -1.03 -12.15 -0.94
C VAL A 164 0.10 -11.90 0.06
N ALA A 165 0.09 -12.56 1.22
CA ALA A 165 1.14 -12.39 2.24
C ALA A 165 2.52 -12.79 1.72
N ASP A 166 2.62 -13.92 1.04
CA ASP A 166 3.85 -14.41 0.42
C ASP A 166 4.35 -13.42 -0.64
N ARG A 167 3.44 -12.86 -1.44
CA ARG A 167 3.78 -11.90 -2.48
C ARG A 167 4.30 -10.58 -1.95
N LEU A 168 3.87 -10.19 -0.75
CA LEU A 168 4.24 -8.94 -0.08
C LEU A 168 5.49 -9.06 0.81
N ALA A 169 5.99 -10.29 1.02
CA ALA A 169 7.09 -10.56 1.94
C ALA A 169 8.38 -9.82 1.54
N ASP A 170 9.11 -9.31 2.54
CA ASP A 170 10.44 -8.70 2.40
C ASP A 170 10.57 -7.51 1.44
N GLN A 171 9.47 -6.80 1.16
CA GLN A 171 9.47 -5.65 0.25
C GLN A 171 8.53 -4.53 0.70
N ILE A 172 8.79 -3.29 0.24
CA ILE A 172 7.90 -2.15 0.51
C ILE A 172 6.76 -2.18 -0.51
N SER A 173 5.55 -2.46 0.00
CA SER A 173 4.36 -2.56 -0.84
C SER A 173 3.34 -1.47 -0.51
N VAL A 174 2.70 -0.91 -1.54
CA VAL A 174 1.60 0.05 -1.39
C VAL A 174 0.27 -0.61 -1.74
N PHE A 175 -0.78 -0.28 -0.98
CA PHE A 175 -2.15 -0.72 -1.28
C PHE A 175 -2.96 0.44 -1.86
N ALA A 176 -3.44 0.27 -3.10
CA ALA A 176 -4.27 1.26 -3.78
C ALA A 176 -5.64 0.66 -4.15
N GLY A 177 -6.66 1.50 -4.26
CA GLY A 177 -8.01 1.06 -4.60
C GLY A 177 -9.10 1.94 -3.99
N GLN A 178 -10.32 1.82 -4.48
CA GLN A 178 -11.46 2.64 -4.00
C GLN A 178 -11.79 2.38 -2.53
N SER A 179 -12.53 3.29 -1.89
CA SER A 179 -13.05 3.01 -0.54
C SER A 179 -14.02 1.83 -0.58
N GLY A 180 -14.07 1.04 0.49
CA GLY A 180 -14.99 -0.10 0.59
C GLY A 180 -14.58 -1.38 -0.16
N VAL A 181 -13.52 -1.36 -0.97
CA VAL A 181 -13.02 -2.54 -1.71
C VAL A 181 -12.37 -3.64 -0.84
N GLY A 182 -12.26 -3.46 0.48
CA GLY A 182 -11.73 -4.49 1.38
C GLY A 182 -10.23 -4.40 1.72
N LYS A 183 -9.54 -3.30 1.39
CA LYS A 183 -8.11 -3.09 1.75
C LYS A 183 -7.81 -3.31 3.24
N SER A 184 -8.52 -2.60 4.13
CA SER A 184 -8.29 -2.72 5.57
C SER A 184 -8.65 -4.10 6.12
N SER A 185 -9.69 -4.73 5.58
CA SER A 185 -10.08 -6.10 5.96
C SER A 185 -9.00 -7.12 5.59
N LEU A 186 -8.41 -6.98 4.39
CA LEU A 186 -7.30 -7.81 3.94
C LEU A 186 -6.05 -7.60 4.82
N LEU A 187 -5.68 -6.35 5.08
CA LEU A 187 -4.53 -6.03 5.95
C LEU A 187 -4.71 -6.55 7.38
N ASN A 188 -5.88 -6.34 8.00
CA ASN A 188 -6.16 -6.83 9.36
C ASN A 188 -6.12 -8.36 9.45
N ALA A 189 -6.49 -9.06 8.38
CA ALA A 189 -6.43 -10.51 8.35
C ALA A 189 -5.00 -11.05 8.19
N MET A 190 -4.14 -10.34 7.46
CA MET A 190 -2.74 -10.74 7.24
C MET A 190 -1.80 -10.29 8.35
N LEU A 191 -2.13 -9.22 9.08
CA LEU A 191 -1.32 -8.64 10.15
C LEU A 191 -2.03 -8.78 11.51
N PRO A 192 -2.07 -9.99 12.10
CA PRO A 192 -2.68 -10.18 13.41
C PRO A 192 -1.99 -9.29 14.45
N GLY A 193 -2.78 -8.45 15.13
CA GLY A 193 -2.30 -7.47 16.11
C GLY A 193 -2.22 -6.02 15.61
N VAL A 194 -2.34 -5.79 14.29
CA VAL A 194 -2.50 -4.45 13.72
C VAL A 194 -4.00 -4.21 13.50
N SER A 195 -4.68 -3.61 14.47
CA SER A 195 -6.09 -3.25 14.33
C SER A 195 -6.22 -1.93 13.56
N LEU A 196 -6.19 -1.98 12.22
CA LEU A 196 -6.57 -0.82 11.43
C LEU A 196 -8.07 -0.57 11.63
N GLU A 197 -8.45 0.67 11.96
CA GLU A 197 -9.85 1.05 12.13
C GLU A 197 -10.64 0.72 10.85
N THR A 198 -11.56 -0.25 10.95
CA THR A 198 -12.47 -0.66 9.86
C THR A 198 -13.74 0.17 9.82
N ASN A 199 -14.03 0.95 10.88
CA ASN A 199 -15.29 1.65 11.06
C ASN A 199 -15.37 2.94 10.22
N GLN A 200 -16.28 2.91 9.25
CA GLN A 200 -16.87 4.06 8.54
C GLN A 200 -15.89 5.15 8.08
N ILE A 201 -15.23 4.86 6.95
CA ILE A 201 -14.49 5.84 6.15
C ILE A 201 -15.41 6.99 5.63
N SER A 202 -16.73 6.96 5.82
CA SER A 202 -17.64 7.92 5.15
C SER A 202 -18.17 9.10 5.98
N GLN A 203 -18.10 9.15 7.32
CA GLN A 203 -18.79 10.24 8.04
C GLN A 203 -17.98 11.03 9.09
N ARG A 204 -16.85 10.54 9.61
CA ARG A 204 -16.07 11.28 10.64
C ARG A 204 -14.78 11.93 10.16
N LEU A 205 -14.32 11.65 8.94
CA LEU A 205 -13.33 12.51 8.26
C LEU A 205 -14.07 13.58 7.47
N GLY A 206 -14.61 14.56 8.20
CA GLY A 206 -15.02 15.85 7.64
C GLY A 206 -13.81 16.62 7.12
N ARG A 207 -13.23 16.15 6.00
CA ARG A 207 -12.45 16.91 5.01
C ARG A 207 -12.08 15.99 3.84
N GLY A 208 -12.74 16.28 2.71
CA GLY A 208 -12.46 15.90 1.33
C GLY A 208 -11.43 14.82 1.02
N LYS A 209 -11.90 13.80 0.29
CA LYS A 209 -11.24 13.20 -0.89
C LYS A 209 -9.73 12.92 -0.73
N HIS A 210 -9.42 11.65 -0.47
CA HIS A 210 -8.08 11.05 -0.56
C HIS A 210 -7.11 11.44 0.56
N THR A 211 -7.21 10.79 1.72
CA THR A 211 -6.01 10.40 2.49
C THR A 211 -6.39 9.41 3.59
N THR A 212 -5.86 8.20 3.51
CA THR A 212 -5.46 7.47 4.72
C THR A 212 -4.02 7.94 5.01
N ARG A 213 -3.75 8.40 6.23
CA ARG A 213 -2.39 8.74 6.70
C ARG A 213 -1.74 7.53 7.33
#